data_AF-A0AAN9FTD6-F1
#
_entry.id   AF-A0AAN9FTD6-F1
#
_cell.length_a   1.000
_cell.length_b   1.000
_cell.length_c   1.000
_cell.angle_alpha   90.00
_cell.angle_beta   90.00
_cell.angle_gamma   90.00
#
_symmetry.space_group_name_H-M   'P 1'
#
loop_
_entity.id
_entity.type
_entity.pdbx_description
1 polymer ?
#
loop_
_entity_poly.entity_id
_entity_poly.type
_entity_poly.pdbx_seq_one_letter_code
_entity_poly.pdbx_strand_id
1 'polypeptide(L)'
;MVENNSTTNHSHHLDFDAKEDPQDSASPIPIDSKYYDDDGHPKRTGNVWTTSSHIITAVIGSGVLSLSWAMAQMGWIAGPVGMIFFSIITWYTSSILAECYRTGDPNTGRRNYTFMDSISSILGGFHVMCCGIVQYSNLFGTAIGYTIAASISMIAIKKSTCIRSSDGKDPCHGSGNPYMIFFGIVQIFVSQIPDFDKMWWLSILASVMSFTYSIIGLALGVAKLTENRAFKGSLAGVSIETVTVAEKTWGFFQALGNIAFAYSFSMILIEIQDTIKNPPSEVKTMKKAAKISIAVTTTFYLLCGGMGYAAFGDDAPGNLLTGFGTYNPFRLIDIANAAIVIHLVGGYQIFAQPLFAYFEKEISKRWAIVDKEYKIPIPGFGHHYNLNVFRLVWRTAFVIVTTFIAMLIPFFNDVLGVIGAMGFWPLTVYYPVEMYITQRKIPKWSRKWILLEMMSAFCFIVTVAALIGSVVGILINLKQYKTFSLSY
;
A
#
# COMPACT_ATOMS: atom_id res chain seq x y z
N MET A 1 -64.17 -27.05 -61.28
CA MET A 1 -62.73 -27.39 -61.42
C MET A 1 -62.31 -27.84 -60.03
N VAL A 2 -62.26 -29.14 -59.74
CA VAL A 2 -61.10 -30.03 -60.02
C VAL A 2 -59.86 -29.46 -59.30
N GLU A 3 -59.26 -30.01 -58.25
CA GLU A 3 -59.45 -31.24 -57.45
C GLU A 3 -58.70 -31.07 -56.09
N ASN A 4 -58.76 -31.88 -55.03
CA ASN A 4 -59.47 -33.13 -54.67
C ASN A 4 -59.78 -33.11 -53.14
N ASN A 5 -60.16 -34.23 -52.50
CA ASN A 5 -60.50 -34.36 -51.07
C ASN A 5 -59.34 -34.81 -50.17
N SER A 6 -59.32 -34.35 -48.90
CA SER A 6 -59.60 -35.18 -47.70
C SER A 6 -58.87 -34.75 -46.41
N THR A 7 -59.64 -34.70 -45.32
CA THR A 7 -59.33 -34.75 -43.87
C THR A 7 -58.12 -35.61 -43.46
N THR A 8 -57.45 -35.47 -42.30
CA THR A 8 -57.97 -35.27 -40.92
C THR A 8 -56.86 -34.86 -39.93
N ASN A 9 -57.20 -34.47 -38.69
CA ASN A 9 -56.28 -34.28 -37.55
C ASN A 9 -55.35 -35.47 -37.27
N HIS A 10 -54.14 -35.23 -36.74
CA HIS A 10 -53.65 -35.86 -35.50
C HIS A 10 -52.38 -35.19 -34.95
N SER A 11 -52.34 -35.03 -33.63
CA SER A 11 -51.12 -34.71 -32.87
C SER A 11 -50.20 -35.93 -32.78
N HIS A 12 -48.92 -35.80 -33.10
CA HIS A 12 -47.92 -36.86 -32.90
C HIS A 12 -46.74 -36.40 -32.06
N HIS A 13 -46.60 -37.04 -30.89
CA HIS A 13 -45.34 -37.27 -30.20
C HIS A 13 -44.58 -38.45 -30.86
N LEU A 14 -43.35 -38.67 -30.38
CA LEU A 14 -42.42 -39.78 -30.69
C LEU A 14 -41.66 -39.62 -32.02
N ASP A 15 -40.41 -40.08 -32.15
CA ASP A 15 -39.25 -40.21 -31.26
C ASP A 15 -38.08 -40.66 -32.16
N PHE A 16 -36.82 -40.40 -31.81
CA PHE A 16 -35.70 -41.18 -32.35
C PHE A 16 -34.46 -41.16 -31.44
N ASP A 17 -34.34 -42.25 -30.67
CA ASP A 17 -33.15 -42.87 -30.08
C ASP A 17 -31.83 -42.09 -30.05
N ALA A 18 -31.44 -41.65 -28.84
CA ALA A 18 -30.05 -41.69 -28.40
C ALA A 18 -29.97 -42.60 -27.17
N LYS A 19 -29.26 -43.73 -27.29
CA LYS A 19 -29.12 -44.72 -26.20
C LYS A 19 -28.48 -44.09 -24.97
N GLU A 20 -29.06 -44.35 -23.80
CA GLU A 20 -28.36 -44.14 -22.52
C GLU A 20 -27.20 -45.14 -22.41
N ASP A 21 -25.97 -44.63 -22.37
CA ASP A 21 -24.78 -45.40 -22.02
C ASP A 21 -24.44 -45.12 -20.54
N PRO A 22 -24.58 -46.09 -19.62
CA PRO A 22 -24.60 -45.82 -18.19
C PRO A 22 -23.18 -45.78 -17.57
N GLN A 23 -22.29 -44.92 -18.08
CA GLN A 23 -20.97 -44.72 -17.47
C GLN A 23 -20.29 -43.41 -17.91
N ASP A 24 -20.57 -42.30 -17.20
CA ASP A 24 -19.53 -41.29 -16.95
C ASP A 24 -19.84 -40.44 -15.71
N SER A 25 -19.70 -41.06 -14.54
CA SER A 25 -19.44 -40.29 -13.31
C SER A 25 -18.03 -39.70 -13.42
N ALA A 26 -17.91 -38.56 -14.09
CA ALA A 26 -16.65 -37.88 -14.34
C ALA A 26 -15.94 -37.60 -13.00
N SER A 27 -14.99 -38.47 -12.66
CA SER A 27 -14.11 -38.30 -11.51
C SER A 27 -13.28 -37.04 -11.75
N PRO A 28 -13.08 -36.19 -10.72
CA PRO A 28 -12.29 -34.98 -10.89
C PRO A 28 -10.89 -35.38 -11.38
N ILE A 29 -10.47 -34.78 -12.49
CA ILE A 29 -9.14 -34.98 -13.09
C ILE A 29 -8.10 -34.89 -11.98
N PRO A 30 -7.22 -35.89 -11.78
CA PRO A 30 -6.22 -35.85 -10.73
C PRO A 30 -5.35 -34.61 -10.87
N ILE A 31 -5.56 -33.63 -10.00
CA ILE A 31 -4.73 -32.43 -9.93
C ILE A 31 -3.31 -32.88 -9.60
N ASP A 32 -2.36 -32.66 -10.50
CA ASP A 32 -0.97 -33.02 -10.24
C ASP A 32 -0.41 -32.10 -9.14
N SER A 33 -0.44 -32.63 -7.92
CA SER A 33 0.07 -32.00 -6.69
C SER A 33 1.53 -31.55 -6.77
N LYS A 34 2.28 -31.97 -7.79
CA LYS A 34 3.63 -31.46 -8.10
C LYS A 34 3.60 -30.03 -8.64
N TYR A 35 2.62 -29.68 -9.47
CA TYR A 35 2.54 -28.41 -10.20
C TYR A 35 1.42 -27.47 -9.72
N TYR A 36 0.39 -28.01 -9.05
CA TYR A 36 -0.79 -27.26 -8.62
C TYR A 36 -1.03 -27.37 -7.10
N ASP A 37 -1.68 -26.35 -6.55
CA ASP A 37 -2.19 -26.30 -5.18
C ASP A 37 -3.57 -26.99 -5.05
N ASP A 38 -4.08 -27.07 -3.81
CA ASP A 38 -5.38 -27.66 -3.46
C ASP A 38 -6.60 -26.94 -4.07
N ASP A 39 -6.40 -25.74 -4.61
CA ASP A 39 -7.39 -24.94 -5.33
C ASP A 39 -7.21 -24.97 -6.86
N GLY A 40 -6.37 -25.88 -7.37
CA GLY A 40 -6.12 -26.05 -8.81
C GLY A 40 -5.30 -24.93 -9.46
N HIS A 41 -4.80 -23.96 -8.69
CA HIS A 41 -3.93 -22.89 -9.21
C HIS A 41 -2.46 -23.33 -9.24
N PRO A 42 -1.59 -22.72 -10.06
CA PRO A 42 -0.16 -22.99 -10.07
C PRO A 42 0.44 -22.86 -8.67
N LYS A 43 1.30 -23.80 -8.31
CA LYS A 43 1.77 -23.98 -6.94
C LYS A 43 2.50 -22.75 -6.39
N ARG A 44 1.96 -22.19 -5.31
CA ARG A 44 2.54 -21.03 -4.60
C ARG A 44 3.91 -21.40 -3.99
N THR A 45 4.83 -20.44 -3.98
CA THR A 45 6.24 -20.66 -3.59
C THR A 45 6.71 -19.81 -2.39
N GLY A 46 5.92 -18.82 -1.99
CA GLY A 46 6.27 -17.86 -0.95
C GLY A 46 6.49 -18.51 0.41
N ASN A 47 7.36 -17.90 1.20
CA ASN A 47 7.77 -18.36 2.52
C ASN A 47 7.95 -17.16 3.46
N VAL A 48 8.25 -17.41 4.74
CA VAL A 48 8.39 -16.36 5.78
C VAL A 48 9.26 -15.18 5.32
N TRP A 49 10.35 -15.42 4.59
CA TRP A 49 11.26 -14.35 4.15
C TRP A 49 10.70 -13.53 2.98
N THR A 50 10.14 -14.17 1.95
CA THR A 50 9.53 -13.44 0.83
C THR A 50 8.30 -12.67 1.31
N THR A 51 7.43 -13.29 2.11
CA THR A 51 6.30 -12.65 2.78
C THR A 51 6.76 -11.46 3.62
N SER A 52 7.82 -11.60 4.42
CA SER A 52 8.35 -10.47 5.20
C SER A 52 8.89 -9.36 4.30
N SER A 53 9.55 -9.67 3.17
CA SER A 53 10.02 -8.65 2.23
C SER A 53 8.87 -7.87 1.57
N HIS A 54 7.74 -8.52 1.25
CA HIS A 54 6.55 -7.81 0.76
C HIS A 54 5.96 -6.87 1.83
N ILE A 55 5.80 -7.34 3.07
CA ILE A 55 5.29 -6.51 4.19
C ILE A 55 6.24 -5.34 4.47
N ILE A 56 7.54 -5.60 4.61
CA ILE A 56 8.58 -4.58 4.84
C ILE A 56 8.57 -3.53 3.73
N THR A 57 8.44 -3.95 2.47
CA THR A 57 8.35 -3.02 1.33
C THR A 57 7.09 -2.17 1.39
N ALA A 58 5.96 -2.75 1.77
CA ALA A 58 4.70 -2.02 1.91
C ALA A 58 4.76 -0.95 3.01
N VAL A 59 5.40 -1.24 4.16
CA VAL A 59 5.36 -0.34 5.32
C VAL A 59 6.54 0.66 5.37
N ILE A 60 7.80 0.24 5.20
CA ILE A 60 8.95 1.12 5.51
C ILE A 60 8.99 2.38 4.63
N GLY A 61 8.47 2.31 3.40
CA GLY A 61 8.61 3.28 2.30
C GLY A 61 8.53 4.77 2.62
N SER A 62 7.48 5.44 2.15
CA SER A 62 7.31 6.87 2.46
C SER A 62 6.91 7.10 3.92
N GLY A 63 6.43 6.06 4.61
CA GLY A 63 6.02 6.10 6.01
C GLY A 63 7.15 6.55 6.94
N VAL A 64 8.33 5.90 6.90
CA VAL A 64 9.43 6.23 7.82
C VAL A 64 9.97 7.65 7.64
N LEU A 65 9.83 8.23 6.44
CA LEU A 65 10.35 9.55 6.10
C LEU A 65 9.64 10.67 6.85
N SER A 66 8.33 10.53 7.10
CA SER A 66 7.52 11.53 7.82
C SER A 66 7.59 11.41 9.34
N LEU A 67 8.18 10.33 9.87
CA LEU A 67 8.16 10.06 11.32
C LEU A 67 9.01 11.02 12.15
N SER A 68 10.05 11.63 11.57
CA SER A 68 10.81 12.69 12.26
C SER A 68 9.96 13.94 12.49
N TRP A 69 9.16 14.31 11.49
CA TRP A 69 8.19 15.40 11.61
C TRP A 69 7.04 15.03 12.56
N ALA A 70 6.52 13.79 12.49
CA ALA A 70 5.49 13.33 13.42
C ALA A 70 5.96 13.37 14.88
N MET A 71 7.23 13.00 15.14
CA MET A 71 7.89 13.16 16.43
C MET A 71 8.00 14.63 16.86
N ALA A 72 8.24 15.57 15.94
CA ALA A 72 8.22 17.00 16.27
C ALA A 72 6.83 17.51 16.67
N GLN A 73 5.76 17.06 16.01
CA GLN A 73 4.39 17.46 16.38
C GLN A 73 3.94 16.85 17.72
N MET A 74 4.38 15.62 18.04
CA MET A 74 3.89 14.85 19.20
C MET A 74 4.82 14.87 20.43
N GLY A 75 6.11 15.16 20.23
CA GLY A 75 7.13 15.15 21.27
C GLY A 75 7.63 13.77 21.70
N TRP A 76 8.62 13.79 22.60
CA TRP A 76 9.29 12.60 23.12
C TRP A 76 8.39 11.63 23.89
N ILE A 77 7.22 12.06 24.35
CA ILE A 77 6.25 11.19 25.03
C ILE A 77 5.23 10.61 24.04
N ALA A 78 4.42 11.45 23.41
CA ALA A 78 3.27 10.97 22.65
C ALA A 78 3.69 10.36 21.29
N GLY A 79 4.80 10.78 20.69
CA GLY A 79 5.30 10.21 19.43
C GLY A 79 5.64 8.71 19.56
N PRO A 80 6.56 8.33 20.47
CA PRO A 80 6.92 6.92 20.67
C PRO A 80 5.75 6.06 21.17
N VAL A 81 4.93 6.59 22.09
CA VAL A 81 3.72 5.91 22.57
C VAL A 81 2.74 5.66 21.42
N GLY A 82 2.54 6.64 20.54
CA GLY A 82 1.75 6.51 19.32
C GLY A 82 2.29 5.41 18.40
N MET A 83 3.58 5.44 18.06
CA MET A 83 4.19 4.42 17.20
C MET A 83 4.05 3.00 17.77
N ILE A 84 4.22 2.83 19.09
CA ILE A 84 4.04 1.54 19.77
C ILE A 84 2.57 1.11 19.76
N PHE A 85 1.63 2.03 20.02
CA PHE A 85 0.20 1.76 19.95
C PHE A 85 -0.22 1.28 18.56
N PHE A 86 0.10 2.04 17.50
CA PHE A 86 -0.20 1.65 16.12
C PHE A 86 0.46 0.32 15.72
N SER A 87 1.69 0.06 16.18
CA SER A 87 2.37 -1.23 15.98
C SER A 87 1.62 -2.40 16.62
N ILE A 88 1.16 -2.26 17.86
CA ILE A 88 0.43 -3.32 18.58
C ILE A 88 -0.93 -3.58 17.92
N ILE A 89 -1.70 -2.53 17.60
CA ILE A 89 -2.99 -2.66 16.91
C ILE A 89 -2.80 -3.34 15.56
N THR A 90 -1.83 -2.89 14.75
CA THR A 90 -1.57 -3.47 13.42
C THR A 90 -1.11 -4.92 13.52
N TRP A 91 -0.26 -5.29 14.49
CA TRP A 91 0.15 -6.67 14.70
C TRP A 91 -1.03 -7.57 15.11
N TYR A 92 -1.91 -7.08 15.98
CA TYR A 92 -3.07 -7.83 16.43
C TYR A 92 -4.10 -8.02 15.30
N THR A 93 -4.44 -6.93 14.60
CA THR A 93 -5.42 -6.93 13.50
C THR A 93 -4.95 -7.71 12.28
N SER A 94 -3.67 -7.57 11.87
CA SER A 94 -3.08 -8.42 10.82
C SER A 94 -3.06 -9.90 11.21
N SER A 95 -2.87 -10.22 12.50
CA SER A 95 -2.92 -11.60 12.99
C SER A 95 -4.32 -12.22 12.88
N ILE A 96 -5.39 -11.47 13.17
CA ILE A 96 -6.77 -11.99 12.99
C ILE A 96 -7.17 -12.00 11.51
N LEU A 97 -6.77 -11.01 10.72
CA LEU A 97 -7.01 -10.96 9.27
C LEU A 97 -6.40 -12.16 8.55
N ALA A 98 -5.21 -12.61 8.98
CA ALA A 98 -4.57 -13.78 8.41
C ALA A 98 -5.37 -15.09 8.59
N GLU A 99 -6.30 -15.16 9.55
CA GLU A 99 -7.25 -16.28 9.69
C GLU A 99 -8.43 -16.21 8.70
N CYS A 100 -8.71 -15.03 8.15
CA CYS A 100 -9.79 -14.78 7.19
C CYS A 100 -9.43 -15.14 5.73
N TYR A 101 -8.20 -15.62 5.50
CA TYR A 101 -7.73 -16.07 4.19
C TYR A 101 -8.47 -17.31 3.64
N ARG A 102 -8.90 -18.25 4.50
CA ARG A 102 -9.73 -19.40 4.09
C ARG A 102 -11.12 -19.32 4.72
N THR A 103 -12.17 -19.34 3.91
CA THR A 103 -13.56 -19.33 4.38
C THR A 103 -14.04 -20.76 4.63
N GLY A 104 -14.65 -20.99 5.80
CA GLY A 104 -15.01 -22.33 6.28
C GLY A 104 -13.93 -22.93 7.18
N ASP A 105 -13.37 -24.08 6.81
CA ASP A 105 -12.28 -24.71 7.57
C ASP A 105 -10.96 -23.93 7.42
N PRO A 106 -10.18 -23.70 8.49
CA PRO A 106 -8.92 -22.95 8.42
C PRO A 106 -7.80 -23.59 7.58
N ASN A 107 -7.89 -24.87 7.24
CA ASN A 107 -6.86 -25.62 6.50
C ASN A 107 -7.35 -26.06 5.11
N THR A 108 -8.61 -26.49 4.99
CA THR A 108 -9.20 -27.00 3.74
C THR A 108 -10.30 -26.11 3.15
N GLY A 109 -10.67 -25.03 3.84
CA GLY A 109 -11.66 -24.07 3.35
C GLY A 109 -11.19 -23.33 2.11
N ARG A 110 -12.15 -22.75 1.37
CA ARG A 110 -11.90 -22.03 0.12
C ARG A 110 -10.98 -20.83 0.38
N ARG A 111 -9.88 -20.73 -0.37
CA ARG A 111 -8.97 -19.58 -0.38
C ARG A 111 -9.68 -18.33 -0.90
N ASN A 112 -9.41 -17.20 -0.25
CA ASN A 112 -9.74 -15.85 -0.72
C ASN A 112 -8.46 -15.22 -1.26
N TYR A 113 -8.43 -14.92 -2.55
CA TYR A 113 -7.21 -14.46 -3.25
C TYR A 113 -6.91 -12.98 -3.00
N THR A 114 -7.95 -12.19 -2.75
CA THR A 114 -7.87 -10.76 -2.46
C THR A 114 -8.58 -10.41 -1.16
N PHE A 115 -8.25 -9.25 -0.58
CA PHE A 115 -8.97 -8.68 0.55
C PHE A 115 -10.47 -8.54 0.24
N MET A 116 -10.84 -8.21 -1.00
CA MET A 116 -12.26 -8.16 -1.41
C MET A 116 -12.95 -9.52 -1.43
N ASP A 117 -12.26 -10.58 -1.84
CA ASP A 117 -12.85 -11.92 -1.85
C ASP A 117 -13.16 -12.39 -0.42
N SER A 118 -12.33 -12.04 0.57
CA SER A 118 -12.60 -12.36 1.98
C SER A 118 -13.76 -11.54 2.56
N ILE A 119 -13.85 -10.24 2.24
CA ILE A 119 -15.02 -9.40 2.59
C ILE A 119 -16.30 -9.98 1.96
N SER A 120 -16.23 -10.35 0.67
CA SER A 120 -17.38 -10.88 -0.06
C SER A 120 -17.84 -12.23 0.45
N SER A 121 -16.93 -13.11 0.88
CA SER A 121 -17.27 -14.46 1.36
C SER A 121 -17.63 -14.53 2.84
N ILE A 122 -17.23 -13.54 3.65
CA ILE A 122 -17.49 -13.49 5.10
C ILE A 122 -18.60 -12.50 5.48
N LEU A 123 -18.62 -11.29 4.90
CA LEU A 123 -19.54 -10.19 5.27
C LEU A 123 -20.58 -9.86 4.20
N GLY A 124 -20.33 -10.20 2.93
CA GLY A 124 -21.28 -10.06 1.83
C GLY A 124 -21.33 -8.67 1.17
N GLY A 125 -22.23 -8.53 0.19
CA GLY A 125 -22.14 -7.51 -0.87
C GLY A 125 -22.14 -6.04 -0.45
N PHE A 126 -22.91 -5.65 0.58
CA PHE A 126 -22.90 -4.26 1.06
C PHE A 126 -21.53 -3.86 1.62
N HIS A 127 -20.89 -4.77 2.37
CA HIS A 127 -19.55 -4.54 2.91
C HIS A 127 -18.50 -4.49 1.80
N VAL A 128 -18.65 -5.27 0.72
CA VAL A 128 -17.77 -5.17 -0.47
C VAL A 128 -17.84 -3.78 -1.12
N MET A 129 -19.03 -3.21 -1.28
CA MET A 129 -19.18 -1.87 -1.88
C MET A 129 -18.51 -0.79 -1.03
N CYS A 130 -18.81 -0.75 0.27
CA CYS A 130 -18.24 0.23 1.19
C CYS A 130 -16.72 0.07 1.33
N CYS A 131 -16.24 -1.17 1.44
CA CYS A 131 -14.81 -1.47 1.46
C CYS A 131 -14.14 -1.07 0.14
N GLY A 132 -14.81 -1.29 -1.00
CA GLY A 132 -14.30 -0.96 -2.34
C GLY A 132 -13.97 0.52 -2.48
N ILE A 133 -14.92 1.38 -2.12
CA ILE A 133 -14.74 2.84 -2.15
C ILE A 133 -13.51 3.23 -1.31
N VAL A 134 -13.39 2.71 -0.09
CA VAL A 134 -12.28 3.04 0.81
C VAL A 134 -10.94 2.47 0.35
N GLN A 135 -10.88 1.17 0.02
CA GLN A 135 -9.65 0.50 -0.37
C GLN A 135 -9.08 1.06 -1.67
N TYR A 136 -9.89 1.20 -2.73
CA TYR A 136 -9.38 1.71 -4.01
C TYR A 136 -9.01 3.20 -3.92
N SER A 137 -9.72 4.00 -3.12
CA SER A 137 -9.31 5.39 -2.83
C SER A 137 -7.98 5.44 -2.06
N ASN A 138 -7.77 4.53 -1.10
CA ASN A 138 -6.53 4.43 -0.34
C ASN A 138 -5.34 4.02 -1.24
N LEU A 139 -5.51 3.01 -2.11
CA LEU A 139 -4.49 2.58 -3.07
C LEU A 139 -4.14 3.68 -4.09
N PHE A 140 -5.15 4.38 -4.61
CA PHE A 140 -4.97 5.56 -5.49
C PHE A 140 -4.26 6.71 -4.77
N GLY A 141 -4.61 6.97 -3.51
CA GLY A 141 -3.92 7.94 -2.65
C GLY A 141 -2.44 7.59 -2.45
N THR A 142 -2.12 6.34 -2.13
CA THR A 142 -0.72 5.88 -1.97
C THR A 142 0.11 6.10 -3.24
N ALA A 143 -0.47 5.88 -4.43
CA ALA A 143 0.19 6.19 -5.71
C ALA A 143 0.55 7.69 -5.87
N ILE A 144 -0.34 8.59 -5.42
CA ILE A 144 -0.06 10.04 -5.37
C ILE A 144 1.07 10.33 -4.36
N GLY A 145 0.95 9.82 -3.12
CA GLY A 145 1.92 10.04 -2.05
C GLY A 145 3.33 9.56 -2.41
N TYR A 146 3.45 8.43 -3.12
CA TYR A 146 4.73 7.89 -3.59
C TYR A 146 5.33 8.71 -4.73
N THR A 147 4.49 9.26 -5.62
CA THR A 147 4.93 10.19 -6.67
C THR A 147 5.51 11.48 -6.07
N ILE A 148 4.86 12.02 -5.03
CA ILE A 148 5.37 13.16 -4.26
C ILE A 148 6.70 12.80 -3.60
N ALA A 149 6.75 11.71 -2.82
CA ALA A 149 7.95 11.29 -2.09
C ALA A 149 9.18 11.08 -3.01
N ALA A 150 9.00 10.38 -4.13
CA ALA A 150 10.08 10.13 -5.08
C ALA A 150 10.57 11.42 -5.73
N SER A 151 9.66 12.36 -6.06
CA SER A 151 10.04 13.66 -6.60
C SER A 151 10.88 14.48 -5.61
N ILE A 152 10.51 14.50 -4.33
CA ILE A 152 11.26 15.19 -3.25
C ILE A 152 12.69 14.63 -3.15
N SER A 153 12.86 13.30 -3.20
CA SER A 153 14.20 12.70 -3.16
C SER A 153 15.04 12.97 -4.41
N MET A 154 14.45 13.01 -5.62
CA MET A 154 15.19 13.41 -6.82
C MET A 154 15.57 14.90 -6.83
N ILE A 155 14.69 15.76 -6.31
CA ILE A 155 14.95 17.19 -6.07
C ILE A 155 16.16 17.36 -5.13
N ALA A 156 16.21 16.59 -4.03
CA ALA A 156 17.33 16.63 -3.09
C ALA A 156 18.68 16.30 -3.77
N ILE A 157 18.74 15.26 -4.60
CA ILE A 157 19.94 14.87 -5.37
C ILE A 157 20.35 16.00 -6.34
N LYS A 158 19.39 16.61 -7.05
CA LYS A 158 19.68 17.73 -7.95
C LYS A 158 20.21 18.93 -7.19
N LYS A 159 19.60 19.28 -6.05
CA LYS A 159 19.98 20.43 -5.21
C LYS A 159 21.40 20.23 -4.66
N SER A 160 21.71 19.07 -4.10
CA SER A 160 23.06 18.63 -3.69
C SER A 160 24.08 18.81 -4.83
N THR A 161 23.77 18.28 -6.02
CA THR A 161 24.64 18.39 -7.20
C THR A 161 24.84 19.84 -7.67
N CYS A 162 23.80 20.67 -7.62
CA CYS A 162 23.84 22.08 -8.03
C CYS A 162 24.66 22.95 -7.07
N ILE A 163 24.44 22.80 -5.76
CA ILE A 163 25.21 23.50 -4.71
C ILE A 163 26.70 23.16 -4.87
N ARG A 164 27.03 21.88 -5.09
CA ARG A 164 28.40 21.46 -5.39
C ARG A 164 28.97 22.06 -6.67
N SER A 165 28.19 22.12 -7.75
CA SER A 165 28.66 22.62 -9.05
C SER A 165 28.82 24.15 -9.11
N SER A 166 28.28 24.87 -8.13
CA SER A 166 28.33 26.33 -8.03
C SER A 166 29.23 26.83 -6.89
N ASP A 167 29.95 25.94 -6.19
CA ASP A 167 30.63 26.22 -4.91
C ASP A 167 29.72 26.90 -3.87
N GLY A 168 28.41 26.57 -3.87
CA GLY A 168 27.40 27.19 -3.01
C GLY A 168 27.01 28.63 -3.39
N LYS A 169 27.40 29.12 -4.57
CA LYS A 169 27.10 30.49 -5.04
C LYS A 169 25.72 30.62 -5.69
N ASP A 170 25.12 29.51 -6.14
CA ASP A 170 23.78 29.48 -6.73
C ASP A 170 22.76 28.99 -5.67
N PRO A 171 21.64 29.70 -5.43
CA PRO A 171 20.57 29.22 -4.56
C PRO A 171 19.87 27.95 -5.09
N CYS A 172 20.12 27.55 -6.35
CA CYS A 172 19.71 26.30 -6.96
C CYS A 172 18.18 26.10 -7.03
N HIS A 173 17.46 27.20 -7.25
CA HIS A 173 16.00 27.16 -7.43
C HIS A 173 15.59 26.40 -8.68
N GLY A 174 14.61 25.52 -8.53
CA GLY A 174 14.06 24.72 -9.62
C GLY A 174 12.59 24.37 -9.41
N SER A 175 11.95 23.91 -10.48
CA SER A 175 10.60 23.35 -10.42
C SER A 175 10.66 21.86 -10.06
N GLY A 176 9.79 21.42 -9.17
CA GLY A 176 9.64 20.01 -8.80
C GLY A 176 8.84 19.17 -9.79
N ASN A 177 7.94 19.79 -10.57
CA ASN A 177 7.04 19.09 -11.50
C ASN A 177 7.76 18.14 -12.50
N PRO A 178 8.91 18.49 -13.12
CA PRO A 178 9.65 17.57 -14.00
C PRO A 178 10.04 16.25 -13.32
N TYR A 179 10.29 16.25 -12.01
CA TYR A 179 10.62 15.05 -11.24
C TYR A 179 9.41 14.17 -10.98
N MET A 180 8.23 14.77 -10.74
CA MET A 180 6.96 14.02 -10.68
C MET A 180 6.63 13.39 -12.03
N ILE A 181 6.76 14.15 -13.12
CA ILE A 181 6.53 13.67 -14.49
C ILE A 181 7.52 12.54 -14.83
N PHE A 182 8.80 12.68 -14.48
CA PHE A 182 9.80 11.63 -14.70
C PHE A 182 9.46 10.34 -13.93
N PHE A 183 9.07 10.44 -12.64
CA PHE A 183 8.62 9.26 -11.89
C PHE A 183 7.37 8.62 -12.52
N GLY A 184 6.39 9.44 -12.94
CA GLY A 184 5.22 8.98 -13.69
C GLY A 184 5.58 8.24 -14.97
N ILE A 185 6.55 8.74 -15.75
CA ILE A 185 7.06 8.05 -16.96
C ILE A 185 7.65 6.69 -16.61
N VAL A 186 8.47 6.59 -15.55
CA VAL A 186 9.00 5.30 -15.07
C VAL A 186 7.86 4.36 -14.69
N GLN A 187 6.86 4.84 -13.94
CA GLN A 187 5.71 4.03 -13.53
C GLN A 187 4.85 3.58 -14.72
N ILE A 188 4.69 4.38 -15.79
CA ILE A 188 3.98 3.95 -17.00
C ILE A 188 4.61 2.66 -17.57
N PHE A 189 5.93 2.54 -17.59
CA PHE A 189 6.61 1.32 -18.05
C PHE A 189 6.51 0.17 -17.05
N VAL A 190 6.82 0.42 -15.77
CA VAL A 190 6.85 -0.64 -14.75
C VAL A 190 5.45 -1.20 -14.47
N SER A 191 4.40 -0.38 -14.58
CA SER A 191 3.01 -0.84 -14.44
C SER A 191 2.53 -1.76 -15.56
N GLN A 192 3.27 -1.93 -16.66
CA GLN A 192 2.94 -2.94 -17.68
C GLN A 192 3.37 -4.37 -17.32
N ILE A 193 4.02 -4.56 -16.16
CA ILE A 193 4.27 -5.89 -15.60
C ILE A 193 2.91 -6.47 -15.13
N PRO A 194 2.50 -7.66 -15.61
CA PRO A 194 1.10 -8.08 -15.49
C PRO A 194 0.67 -8.59 -14.11
N ASP A 195 1.56 -9.21 -13.32
CA ASP A 195 1.18 -9.99 -12.11
C ASP A 195 2.06 -9.67 -10.89
N PHE A 196 1.45 -9.69 -9.70
CA PHE A 196 2.13 -9.50 -8.41
C PHE A 196 3.21 -10.56 -8.15
N ASP A 197 2.94 -11.83 -8.47
CA ASP A 197 3.91 -12.93 -8.34
C ASP A 197 5.18 -12.72 -9.17
N LYS A 198 5.08 -12.02 -10.31
CA LYS A 198 6.23 -11.71 -11.18
C LYS A 198 7.08 -10.55 -10.64
N MET A 199 6.66 -9.89 -9.55
CA MET A 199 7.34 -8.76 -8.91
C MET A 199 8.05 -9.12 -7.60
N TRP A 200 8.21 -10.41 -7.28
CA TRP A 200 8.94 -10.85 -6.08
C TRP A 200 10.36 -10.26 -6.01
N TRP A 201 11.08 -10.20 -7.13
CA TRP A 201 12.42 -9.61 -7.22
C TRP A 201 12.41 -8.10 -6.98
N LEU A 202 11.38 -7.41 -7.47
CA LEU A 202 11.20 -5.96 -7.32
C LEU A 202 10.87 -5.61 -5.86
N SER A 203 10.09 -6.46 -5.19
CA SER A 203 9.81 -6.36 -3.75
C SER A 203 11.07 -6.61 -2.91
N ILE A 204 11.89 -7.60 -3.25
CA ILE A 204 13.18 -7.82 -2.55
C ILE A 204 14.11 -6.62 -2.76
N LEU A 205 14.26 -6.12 -3.99
CA LEU A 205 15.07 -4.93 -4.28
C LEU A 205 14.60 -3.72 -3.47
N ALA A 206 13.30 -3.44 -3.46
CA ALA A 206 12.74 -2.33 -2.72
C ALA A 206 12.90 -2.51 -1.19
N SER A 207 12.77 -3.73 -0.65
CA SER A 207 13.08 -4.03 0.76
C SER A 207 14.56 -3.78 1.10
N VAL A 208 15.51 -4.17 0.25
CA VAL A 208 16.95 -3.88 0.46
C VAL A 208 17.21 -2.37 0.45
N MET A 209 16.61 -1.65 -0.51
CA MET A 209 16.70 -0.19 -0.58
C MET A 209 16.09 0.49 0.65
N SER A 210 15.00 -0.04 1.22
CA SER A 210 14.37 0.51 2.43
C SER A 210 15.28 0.45 3.64
N PHE A 211 15.99 -0.67 3.82
CA PHE A 211 17.04 -0.76 4.85
C PHE A 211 18.21 0.17 4.56
N THR A 212 18.62 0.31 3.29
CA THR A 212 19.75 1.17 2.90
C THR A 212 19.52 2.63 3.28
N TYR A 213 18.40 3.24 2.86
CA TYR A 213 18.16 4.64 3.21
C TYR A 213 17.79 4.84 4.69
N SER A 214 17.16 3.86 5.34
CA SER A 214 16.82 3.96 6.78
C SER A 214 18.08 3.88 7.65
N ILE A 215 19.02 2.98 7.35
CA ILE A 215 20.31 2.89 8.05
C ILE A 215 21.14 4.15 7.82
N ILE A 216 21.17 4.69 6.60
CA ILE A 216 21.86 5.95 6.31
C ILE A 216 21.21 7.12 7.06
N GLY A 217 19.88 7.28 7.00
CA GLY A 217 19.17 8.34 7.70
C GLY A 217 19.38 8.29 9.22
N LEU A 218 19.40 7.08 9.80
CA LEU A 218 19.75 6.86 11.20
C LEU A 218 21.19 7.27 11.52
N ALA A 219 22.16 6.84 10.70
CA ALA A 219 23.57 7.20 10.89
C ALA A 219 23.82 8.71 10.77
N LEU A 220 23.16 9.38 9.82
CA LEU A 220 23.19 10.83 9.67
C LEU A 220 22.57 11.56 10.87
N GLY A 221 21.43 11.06 11.39
CA GLY A 221 20.81 11.59 12.61
C GLY A 221 21.73 11.49 13.83
N VAL A 222 22.38 10.34 14.03
CA VAL A 222 23.38 10.14 15.10
C VAL A 222 24.60 11.05 14.91
N ALA A 223 25.11 11.20 13.68
CA ALA A 223 26.23 12.09 13.38
C ALA A 223 25.89 13.58 13.60
N LYS A 224 24.65 13.98 13.30
CA LYS A 224 24.17 15.35 13.56
C LYS A 224 23.95 15.59 15.05
N LEU A 225 23.52 14.59 15.81
CA LEU A 225 23.42 14.64 17.27
C LEU A 225 24.80 14.83 17.93
N THR A 226 25.83 14.13 17.47
CA THR A 226 27.20 14.29 17.99
C THR A 226 27.84 15.62 17.59
N GLU A 227 27.54 16.16 16.40
CA GLU A 227 27.92 17.52 16.01
C GLU A 227 27.23 18.59 16.88
N ASN A 228 25.92 18.50 17.05
CA ASN A 228 25.13 19.42 17.88
C ASN A 228 25.54 19.39 19.37
N ARG A 229 26.09 18.27 19.85
CA ARG A 229 26.37 17.95 21.27
C ARG A 229 25.16 18.08 22.21
N ALA A 230 23.96 18.13 21.66
CA ALA A 230 22.71 18.36 22.38
C ALA A 230 21.56 17.61 21.73
N PHE A 231 20.74 16.96 22.55
CA PHE A 231 19.55 16.24 22.15
C PHE A 231 18.38 17.23 22.04
N LYS A 232 17.92 17.52 20.82
CA LYS A 232 16.85 18.50 20.58
C LYS A 232 15.45 17.92 20.83
N GLY A 233 14.47 18.82 20.78
CA GLY A 233 13.05 18.51 20.89
C GLY A 233 12.54 18.55 22.33
N SER A 234 11.28 18.95 22.49
CA SER A 234 10.57 18.96 23.78
C SER A 234 9.84 17.64 24.08
N LEU A 235 9.44 17.44 25.34
CA LEU A 235 8.59 16.32 25.77
C LEU A 235 7.23 16.27 25.07
N ALA A 236 6.70 17.43 24.67
CA ALA A 236 5.34 17.63 24.16
C ALA A 236 5.29 18.19 22.73
N GLY A 237 6.40 18.11 21.98
CA GLY A 237 6.52 18.59 20.61
C GLY A 237 6.62 20.10 20.51
N VAL A 238 6.34 20.63 19.30
CA VAL A 238 6.28 22.06 18.98
C VAL A 238 5.59 22.87 20.09
N SER A 239 6.22 23.92 20.61
CA SER A 239 5.67 24.70 21.72
C SER A 239 4.53 25.64 21.29
N ILE A 240 3.68 26.05 22.24
CA ILE A 240 2.62 27.06 22.00
C ILE A 240 3.21 28.48 21.94
N GLU A 241 4.52 28.63 22.24
CA GLU A 241 5.25 29.89 22.10
C GLU A 241 5.65 30.16 20.64
N THR A 242 5.78 29.11 19.81
CA THR A 242 6.14 29.21 18.39
C THR A 242 4.95 29.11 17.44
N VAL A 243 3.90 28.38 17.81
CA VAL A 243 2.67 28.20 17.00
C VAL A 243 1.40 28.35 17.84
N THR A 244 0.27 28.64 17.21
CA THR A 244 -1.02 28.72 17.92
C THR A 244 -1.47 27.35 18.44
N VAL A 245 -2.32 27.35 19.46
CA VAL A 245 -2.96 26.13 20.01
C VAL A 245 -3.68 25.33 18.92
N ALA A 246 -4.31 26.01 17.96
CA ALA A 246 -4.98 25.38 16.83
C ALA A 246 -3.99 24.66 15.91
N GLU A 247 -2.92 25.33 15.47
CA GLU A 247 -1.88 24.74 14.62
C GLU A 247 -1.22 23.53 15.28
N LYS A 248 -0.87 23.63 16.57
CA LYS A 248 -0.35 22.50 17.36
C LYS A 248 -1.33 21.32 17.39
N THR A 249 -2.63 21.59 17.57
CA THR A 249 -3.67 20.54 17.62
C THR A 249 -3.81 19.84 16.26
N TRP A 250 -3.84 20.60 15.16
CA TRP A 250 -3.94 20.03 13.82
C TRP A 250 -2.68 19.26 13.41
N GLY A 251 -1.49 19.78 13.73
CA GLY A 251 -0.22 19.08 13.53
C GLY A 251 -0.14 17.76 14.30
N PHE A 252 -0.59 17.74 15.56
CA PHE A 252 -0.67 16.51 16.36
C PHE A 252 -1.60 15.46 15.73
N PHE A 253 -2.80 15.86 15.29
CA PHE A 253 -3.73 14.94 14.64
C PHE A 253 -3.21 14.45 13.28
N GLN A 254 -2.62 15.33 12.47
CA GLN A 254 -1.97 14.96 11.21
C GLN A 254 -0.80 14.00 11.44
N ALA A 255 -0.03 14.15 12.52
CA ALA A 255 1.03 13.22 12.90
C ALA A 255 0.49 11.82 13.23
N LEU A 256 -0.68 11.70 13.89
CA LEU A 256 -1.37 10.41 14.05
C LEU A 256 -1.70 9.78 12.69
N GLY A 257 -2.15 10.57 11.70
CA GLY A 257 -2.40 10.11 10.34
C GLY A 257 -1.13 9.60 9.64
N ASN A 258 0.00 10.30 9.81
CA ASN A 258 1.30 9.89 9.27
C ASN A 258 1.82 8.59 9.91
N ILE A 259 1.68 8.42 11.23
CA ILE A 259 2.01 7.16 11.92
C ILE A 259 1.07 6.04 11.44
N ALA A 260 -0.23 6.32 11.28
CA ALA A 260 -1.21 5.37 10.76
C ALA A 260 -0.85 4.88 9.34
N PHE A 261 -0.42 5.80 8.47
CA PHE A 261 0.09 5.47 7.14
C PHE A 261 1.32 4.56 7.20
N ALA A 262 2.27 4.85 8.09
CA ALA A 262 3.52 4.10 8.21
C ALA A 262 3.33 2.62 8.62
N TYR A 263 2.19 2.23 9.20
CA TYR A 263 1.85 0.84 9.49
C TYR A 263 0.83 0.21 8.51
N SER A 264 0.50 0.91 7.42
CA SER A 264 -0.60 0.53 6.53
C SER A 264 -0.18 -0.55 5.51
N PHE A 265 -0.53 -1.81 5.78
CA PHE A 265 -0.43 -2.92 4.80
C PHE A 265 -1.62 -3.89 4.81
N SER A 266 -2.58 -3.75 5.73
CA SER A 266 -3.68 -4.72 5.91
C SER A 266 -4.54 -4.90 4.66
N MET A 267 -4.75 -3.85 3.86
CA MET A 267 -5.52 -3.89 2.61
C MET A 267 -4.85 -4.68 1.46
N ILE A 268 -3.61 -5.13 1.63
CA ILE A 268 -2.92 -6.03 0.69
C ILE A 268 -2.44 -7.32 1.37
N LEU A 269 -2.87 -7.56 2.62
CA LEU A 269 -2.37 -8.67 3.42
C LEU A 269 -2.79 -10.02 2.84
N ILE A 270 -4.03 -10.11 2.35
CA ILE A 270 -4.59 -11.35 1.81
C ILE A 270 -3.92 -11.70 0.48
N GLU A 271 -3.65 -10.71 -0.35
CA GLU A 271 -2.89 -10.81 -1.60
C GLU A 271 -1.45 -11.28 -1.34
N ILE A 272 -0.77 -10.71 -0.33
CA ILE A 272 0.55 -11.17 0.12
C ILE A 272 0.48 -12.61 0.70
N GLN A 273 -0.60 -12.94 1.39
CA GLN A 273 -0.80 -14.28 1.97
C GLN A 273 -1.10 -15.32 0.89
N ASP A 274 -1.74 -14.95 -0.22
CA ASP A 274 -1.99 -15.85 -1.35
C ASP A 274 -0.70 -16.20 -2.11
N THR A 275 0.41 -15.48 -1.94
CA THR A 275 1.70 -15.93 -2.52
C THR A 275 2.31 -17.12 -1.76
N ILE A 276 1.78 -17.49 -0.59
CA ILE A 276 2.43 -18.40 0.37
C ILE A 276 2.18 -19.88 0.02
N LYS A 277 3.26 -20.67 0.01
CA LYS A 277 3.18 -22.13 -0.17
C LYS A 277 2.57 -22.83 1.05
N ASN A 278 1.86 -23.93 0.80
CA ASN A 278 1.36 -24.84 1.83
C ASN A 278 1.82 -26.27 1.50
N PRO A 279 2.45 -27.04 2.41
CA PRO A 279 2.82 -26.71 3.79
C PRO A 279 4.12 -25.88 3.94
N PRO A 280 4.34 -25.23 5.10
CA PRO A 280 3.44 -25.15 6.26
C PRO A 280 2.30 -24.14 6.05
N SER A 281 1.21 -24.29 6.80
CA SER A 281 0.01 -23.44 6.75
C SER A 281 0.31 -21.95 6.51
N GLU A 282 -0.39 -21.39 5.53
CA GLU A 282 -0.32 -20.02 5.05
C GLU A 282 -0.51 -19.04 6.21
N VAL A 283 -1.51 -19.30 7.06
CA VAL A 283 -1.83 -18.52 8.27
C VAL A 283 -0.67 -18.46 9.26
N LYS A 284 0.02 -19.60 9.49
CA LYS A 284 1.17 -19.66 10.42
C LYS A 284 2.37 -18.89 9.86
N THR A 285 2.62 -19.04 8.56
CA THR A 285 3.69 -18.33 7.84
C THR A 285 3.43 -16.83 7.84
N MET A 286 2.21 -16.41 7.51
CA MET A 286 1.79 -15.01 7.47
C MET A 286 1.88 -14.33 8.84
N LYS A 287 1.35 -14.95 9.91
CA LYS A 287 1.46 -14.44 11.28
C LYS A 287 2.92 -14.29 11.74
N LYS A 288 3.79 -15.24 11.37
CA LYS A 288 5.22 -15.16 11.69
C LYS A 288 5.91 -14.03 10.92
N ALA A 289 5.63 -13.89 9.63
CA ALA A 289 6.16 -12.83 8.78
C ALA A 289 5.69 -11.44 9.24
N ALA A 290 4.40 -11.27 9.54
CA ALA A 290 3.83 -10.04 10.09
C ALA A 290 4.48 -9.65 11.42
N LYS A 291 4.63 -10.61 12.37
CA LYS A 291 5.28 -10.33 13.66
C LYS A 291 6.75 -9.88 13.47
N ILE A 292 7.52 -10.54 12.61
CA ILE A 292 8.91 -10.19 12.35
C ILE A 292 8.98 -8.80 11.68
N SER A 293 8.20 -8.60 10.62
CA SER A 293 8.20 -7.38 9.83
C SER A 293 7.80 -6.18 10.69
N ILE A 294 6.67 -6.27 11.40
CA ILE A 294 6.22 -5.18 12.27
C ILE A 294 7.27 -4.87 13.34
N ALA A 295 7.81 -5.87 14.05
CA ALA A 295 8.84 -5.64 15.06
C ALA A 295 10.07 -4.91 14.50
N VAL A 296 10.60 -5.35 13.34
CA VAL A 296 11.73 -4.69 12.66
C VAL A 296 11.37 -3.25 12.27
N THR A 297 10.19 -3.05 11.67
CA THR A 297 9.76 -1.73 11.17
C THR A 297 9.55 -0.74 12.32
N THR A 298 8.86 -1.14 13.40
CA THR A 298 8.69 -0.35 14.63
C THR A 298 10.04 0.05 15.23
N THR A 299 11.04 -0.85 15.23
CA THR A 299 12.40 -0.50 15.68
C THR A 299 13.02 0.57 14.79
N PHE A 300 12.98 0.41 13.46
CA PHE A 300 13.47 1.44 12.54
C PHE A 300 12.70 2.75 12.64
N TYR A 301 11.41 2.73 12.92
CA TYR A 301 10.55 3.90 13.05
C TYR A 301 10.88 4.73 14.29
N LEU A 302 10.99 4.07 15.45
CA LEU A 302 11.42 4.69 16.69
C LEU A 302 12.85 5.26 16.58
N LEU A 303 13.76 4.54 15.91
CA LEU A 303 15.13 4.99 15.69
C LEU A 303 15.23 6.16 14.70
N CYS A 304 14.62 6.09 13.53
CA CYS A 304 14.71 7.13 12.49
C CYS A 304 13.90 8.37 12.87
N GLY A 305 12.65 8.19 13.35
CA GLY A 305 11.83 9.29 13.84
C GLY A 305 12.46 9.96 15.07
N GLY A 306 12.92 9.16 16.03
CA GLY A 306 13.63 9.63 17.21
C GLY A 306 14.91 10.38 16.86
N MET A 307 15.87 9.76 16.16
CA MET A 307 17.14 10.43 15.85
C MET A 307 16.96 11.65 14.92
N GLY A 308 15.96 11.64 14.04
CA GLY A 308 15.57 12.84 13.28
C GLY A 308 15.12 13.98 14.21
N TYR A 309 14.21 13.71 15.14
CA TYR A 309 13.75 14.71 16.11
C TYR A 309 14.86 15.15 17.08
N ALA A 310 15.76 14.26 17.49
CA ALA A 310 16.93 14.58 18.31
C ALA A 310 17.95 15.49 17.56
N ALA A 311 18.06 15.34 16.24
CA ALA A 311 18.97 16.12 15.40
C ALA A 311 18.41 17.51 15.03
N PHE A 312 17.10 17.60 14.78
CA PHE A 312 16.47 18.81 14.24
C PHE A 312 15.59 19.56 15.26
N GLY A 313 14.96 18.87 16.20
CA GLY A 313 13.98 19.46 17.13
C GLY A 313 12.66 19.75 16.44
N ASP A 314 12.01 20.85 16.82
CA ASP A 314 10.72 21.29 16.26
C ASP A 314 10.79 21.52 14.73
N ASP A 315 11.99 21.82 14.20
CA ASP A 315 12.30 21.98 12.77
C ASP A 315 12.45 20.64 12.01
N ALA A 316 12.04 19.50 12.57
CA ALA A 316 12.23 18.21 11.93
C ALA A 316 11.51 18.12 10.56
N PRO A 317 12.22 17.76 9.48
CA PRO A 317 11.68 17.83 8.13
C PRO A 317 10.63 16.74 7.88
N GLY A 318 9.66 17.04 7.03
CA GLY A 318 8.64 16.08 6.56
C GLY A 318 9.21 14.89 5.79
N ASN A 319 10.41 15.01 5.23
CA ASN A 319 11.21 13.87 4.78
C ASN A 319 12.55 13.94 5.51
N LEU A 320 12.83 12.96 6.39
CA LEU A 320 14.06 12.89 7.19
C LEU A 320 15.34 13.25 6.40
N LEU A 321 15.49 12.78 5.16
CA LEU A 321 16.70 13.02 4.38
C LEU A 321 16.86 14.46 3.88
N THR A 322 15.79 15.24 3.75
CA THR A 322 15.90 16.62 3.23
C THR A 322 16.55 17.57 4.23
N GLY A 323 16.46 17.27 5.53
CA GLY A 323 17.16 18.03 6.59
C GLY A 323 18.69 17.90 6.54
N PHE A 324 19.21 16.91 5.83
CA PHE A 324 20.66 16.70 5.65
C PHE A 324 21.19 17.24 4.31
N GLY A 325 20.40 17.97 3.51
CA GLY A 325 20.79 18.36 2.14
C GLY A 325 22.07 19.19 2.00
N THR A 326 22.55 19.82 3.08
CA THR A 326 23.83 20.56 3.16
C THR A 326 24.89 19.88 4.02
N TYR A 327 24.61 18.67 4.53
CA TYR A 327 25.45 17.95 5.48
C TYR A 327 26.54 17.13 4.77
N ASN A 328 27.76 17.14 5.32
CA ASN A 328 28.85 16.29 4.84
C ASN A 328 28.81 14.94 5.57
N PRO A 329 28.80 13.78 4.86
CA PRO A 329 29.12 13.61 3.44
C PRO A 329 27.89 13.56 2.50
N PHE A 330 27.74 14.56 1.64
CA PHE A 330 26.64 14.70 0.66
C PHE A 330 26.40 13.45 -0.21
N ARG A 331 27.47 12.74 -0.62
CA ARG A 331 27.37 11.51 -1.43
C ARG A 331 26.51 10.43 -0.77
N LEU A 332 26.54 10.34 0.56
CA LEU A 332 25.77 9.36 1.31
C LEU A 332 24.27 9.70 1.32
N ILE A 333 23.96 11.00 1.37
CA ILE A 333 22.59 11.55 1.26
C ILE A 333 22.04 11.36 -0.16
N ASP A 334 22.86 11.56 -1.20
CA ASP A 334 22.48 11.29 -2.59
C ASP A 334 22.17 9.80 -2.81
N ILE A 335 23.01 8.90 -2.27
CA ILE A 335 22.77 7.43 -2.31
C ILE A 335 21.47 7.06 -1.60
N ALA A 336 21.20 7.61 -0.42
CA ALA A 336 19.99 7.32 0.33
C ALA A 336 18.72 7.85 -0.38
N ASN A 337 18.78 9.04 -0.98
CA ASN A 337 17.67 9.54 -1.80
C ASN A 337 17.47 8.71 -3.07
N ALA A 338 18.54 8.22 -3.72
CA ALA A 338 18.42 7.31 -4.86
C ALA A 338 17.78 5.98 -4.45
N ALA A 339 18.15 5.45 -3.28
CA ALA A 339 17.53 4.25 -2.70
C ALA A 339 16.04 4.47 -2.39
N ILE A 340 15.61 5.65 -1.90
CA ILE A 340 14.19 5.99 -1.76
C ILE A 340 13.47 5.91 -3.11
N VAL A 341 14.03 6.51 -4.17
CA VAL A 341 13.40 6.50 -5.51
C VAL A 341 13.23 5.06 -6.02
N ILE A 342 14.26 4.22 -5.93
CA ILE A 342 14.21 2.80 -6.34
C ILE A 342 13.20 2.02 -5.48
N HIS A 343 13.20 2.25 -4.17
CA HIS A 343 12.21 1.63 -3.27
C HIS A 343 10.78 1.99 -3.68
N LEU A 344 10.49 3.27 -3.91
CA LEU A 344 9.15 3.75 -4.26
C LEU A 344 8.70 3.27 -5.64
N VAL A 345 9.63 2.94 -6.56
CA VAL A 345 9.27 2.23 -7.81
C VAL A 345 8.63 0.88 -7.49
N GLY A 346 9.25 0.06 -6.63
CA GLY A 346 8.68 -1.23 -6.23
C GLY A 346 7.43 -1.11 -5.36
N GLY A 347 7.45 -0.20 -4.38
CA GLY A 347 6.31 0.06 -3.51
C GLY A 347 5.05 0.50 -4.27
N TYR A 348 5.19 1.38 -5.28
CA TYR A 348 4.06 1.84 -6.09
C TYR A 348 3.32 0.67 -6.73
N GLN A 349 4.06 -0.31 -7.26
CA GLN A 349 3.46 -1.48 -7.91
C GLN A 349 2.75 -2.40 -6.93
N ILE A 350 3.28 -2.57 -5.72
CA ILE A 350 2.63 -3.36 -4.65
C ILE A 350 1.21 -2.84 -4.36
N PHE A 351 0.98 -1.53 -4.42
CA PHE A 351 -0.33 -0.92 -4.19
C PHE A 351 -1.18 -0.71 -5.46
N ALA A 352 -0.56 -0.42 -6.61
CA ALA A 352 -1.28 -0.16 -7.85
C ALA A 352 -1.84 -1.44 -8.51
N GLN A 353 -1.12 -2.57 -8.41
CA GLN A 353 -1.47 -3.80 -9.14
C GLN A 353 -2.78 -4.46 -8.67
N PRO A 354 -3.13 -4.53 -7.36
CA PRO A 354 -4.46 -4.97 -6.93
C PRO A 354 -5.60 -4.10 -7.49
N LEU A 355 -5.39 -2.79 -7.64
CA LEU A 355 -6.34 -1.87 -8.24
C LEU A 355 -6.47 -2.13 -9.75
N PHE A 356 -5.35 -2.30 -10.47
CA PHE A 356 -5.37 -2.66 -11.90
C PHE A 356 -6.11 -3.98 -12.14
N ALA A 357 -5.76 -5.03 -11.38
CA ALA A 357 -6.40 -6.34 -11.49
C ALA A 357 -7.92 -6.27 -11.24
N TYR A 358 -8.37 -5.47 -10.28
CA TYR A 358 -9.80 -5.24 -10.05
C TYR A 358 -10.49 -4.57 -11.25
N PHE A 359 -9.99 -3.41 -11.70
CA PHE A 359 -10.60 -2.67 -12.81
C PHE A 359 -10.61 -3.48 -14.11
N GLU A 360 -9.51 -4.19 -14.41
CA GLU A 360 -9.40 -5.09 -15.56
C GLU A 360 -10.44 -6.22 -15.47
N LYS A 361 -10.52 -6.92 -14.32
CA LYS A 361 -11.48 -8.01 -14.08
C LYS A 361 -12.94 -7.55 -14.23
N GLU A 362 -13.32 -6.40 -13.65
CA GLU A 362 -14.71 -5.91 -13.74
C GLU A 362 -15.07 -5.43 -15.16
N ILE A 363 -14.14 -4.81 -15.88
CA ILE A 363 -14.38 -4.34 -17.24
C ILE A 363 -14.43 -5.52 -18.22
N SER A 364 -13.56 -6.53 -18.09
CA SER A 364 -13.59 -7.75 -18.90
C SER A 364 -14.88 -8.55 -18.74
N LYS A 365 -15.45 -8.66 -17.53
CA LYS A 365 -16.79 -9.23 -17.31
C LYS A 365 -17.89 -8.54 -18.12
N ARG A 366 -17.74 -7.24 -18.37
CA ARG A 366 -18.74 -6.43 -19.09
C ARG A 366 -18.50 -6.39 -20.60
N TRP A 367 -17.23 -6.47 -21.02
CA TRP A 367 -16.82 -6.25 -22.42
C TRP A 367 -15.71 -7.22 -22.84
N ALA A 368 -16.07 -8.39 -23.35
CA ALA A 368 -15.12 -9.44 -23.76
C ALA A 368 -14.07 -9.01 -24.83
N ILE A 369 -14.24 -7.88 -25.50
CA ILE A 369 -13.24 -7.31 -26.42
C ILE A 369 -11.97 -6.83 -25.69
N VAL A 370 -12.06 -6.59 -24.38
CA VAL A 370 -10.98 -6.07 -23.53
C VAL A 370 -9.91 -7.11 -23.23
N ASP A 371 -10.24 -8.41 -23.24
CA ASP A 371 -9.27 -9.50 -23.00
C ASP A 371 -8.41 -9.86 -24.23
N LYS A 372 -8.55 -9.15 -25.36
CA LYS A 372 -7.76 -9.42 -26.57
C LYS A 372 -6.28 -9.11 -26.37
N GLU A 373 -5.47 -10.17 -26.34
CA GLU A 373 -4.01 -10.10 -26.33
C GLU A 373 -3.43 -10.16 -27.75
N TYR A 374 -2.61 -9.17 -28.11
CA TYR A 374 -1.92 -9.07 -29.39
C TYR A 374 -0.46 -9.48 -29.21
N LYS A 375 -0.02 -10.51 -29.94
CA LYS A 375 1.36 -11.01 -29.88
C LYS A 375 2.30 -10.11 -30.67
N ILE A 376 3.05 -9.25 -29.97
CA ILE A 376 4.07 -8.40 -30.57
C ILE A 376 5.43 -9.12 -30.47
N PRO A 377 6.15 -9.35 -31.60
CA PRO A 377 7.52 -9.85 -31.54
C PRO A 377 8.44 -8.74 -31.01
N ILE A 378 9.21 -9.02 -29.96
CA ILE A 378 10.24 -8.09 -29.47
C ILE A 378 11.49 -8.24 -30.36
N PRO A 379 11.99 -7.18 -31.02
CA PRO A 379 13.25 -7.26 -31.77
C PRO A 379 14.42 -7.63 -30.84
N GLY A 380 15.16 -8.68 -31.20
CA GLY A 380 16.36 -9.13 -30.46
C GLY A 380 16.13 -10.10 -29.30
N PHE A 381 14.88 -10.33 -28.87
CA PHE A 381 14.55 -11.37 -27.89
C PHE A 381 13.54 -12.35 -28.52
N GLY A 382 13.84 -13.65 -28.49
CA GLY A 382 13.03 -14.71 -29.11
C GLY A 382 11.69 -15.01 -28.40
N HIS A 383 11.04 -13.99 -27.85
CA HIS A 383 9.82 -14.09 -27.07
C HIS A 383 8.77 -13.12 -27.61
N HIS A 384 7.53 -13.60 -27.71
CA HIS A 384 6.38 -12.75 -28.04
C HIS A 384 5.86 -12.09 -26.76
N TYR A 385 5.64 -10.78 -26.82
CA TYR A 385 4.94 -10.05 -25.76
C TYR A 385 3.45 -10.03 -26.07
N ASN A 386 2.64 -10.53 -25.15
CA ASN A 386 1.18 -10.46 -25.24
C ASN A 386 0.73 -9.05 -24.79
N LEU A 387 0.64 -8.11 -25.72
CA LEU A 387 0.12 -6.78 -25.43
C LEU A 387 -1.40 -6.83 -25.30
N ASN A 388 -1.92 -6.43 -24.14
CA ASN A 388 -3.32 -6.07 -24.00
C ASN A 388 -3.46 -4.53 -24.11
N VAL A 389 -4.17 -4.06 -25.14
CA VAL A 389 -4.30 -2.62 -25.43
C VAL A 389 -5.08 -1.89 -24.34
N PHE A 390 -6.10 -2.53 -23.74
CA PHE A 390 -6.85 -1.94 -22.64
C PHE A 390 -5.98 -1.77 -21.40
N ARG A 391 -5.23 -2.82 -21.00
CA ARG A 391 -4.30 -2.75 -19.85
C ARG A 391 -3.30 -1.62 -20.05
N LEU A 392 -2.70 -1.51 -21.25
CA LEU A 392 -1.79 -0.42 -21.58
C LEU A 392 -2.44 0.96 -21.40
N VAL A 393 -3.58 1.21 -22.05
CA VAL A 393 -4.25 2.52 -22.00
C VAL A 393 -4.73 2.86 -20.59
N TRP A 394 -5.38 1.93 -19.89
CA TRP A 394 -5.92 2.15 -18.55
C TRP A 394 -4.81 2.40 -17.52
N ARG A 395 -3.78 1.54 -17.46
CA ARG A 395 -2.66 1.70 -16.51
C ARG A 395 -1.89 2.99 -16.79
N THR A 396 -1.68 3.35 -18.06
CA THR A 396 -1.08 4.64 -18.43
C THR A 396 -1.95 5.83 -18.00
N ALA A 397 -3.26 5.79 -18.24
CA ALA A 397 -4.17 6.85 -17.83
C ALA A 397 -4.20 7.03 -16.29
N PHE A 398 -4.23 5.93 -15.53
CA PHE A 398 -4.13 5.95 -14.08
C PHE A 398 -2.86 6.66 -13.60
N VAL A 399 -1.69 6.31 -14.14
CA VAL A 399 -0.41 6.92 -13.76
C VAL A 399 -0.36 8.41 -14.14
N ILE A 400 -0.92 8.80 -15.29
CA ILE A 400 -1.02 10.22 -15.68
C ILE A 400 -1.91 10.99 -14.69
N VAL A 401 -3.05 10.45 -14.30
CA VAL A 401 -3.99 11.11 -13.37
C VAL A 401 -3.39 11.22 -11.95
N THR A 402 -2.77 10.17 -11.41
CA THR A 402 -2.12 10.23 -10.09
C THR A 402 -0.93 11.21 -10.09
N THR A 403 -0.15 11.25 -11.17
CA THR A 403 0.94 12.23 -11.34
C THR A 403 0.41 13.66 -11.45
N PHE A 404 -0.71 13.88 -12.17
CA PHE A 404 -1.34 15.20 -12.28
C PHE A 404 -1.83 15.72 -10.92
N ILE A 405 -2.48 14.86 -10.13
CA ILE A 405 -2.94 15.23 -8.79
C ILE A 405 -1.75 15.49 -7.84
N ALA A 406 -0.67 14.71 -7.94
CA ALA A 406 0.56 14.97 -7.18
C ALA A 406 1.16 16.37 -7.44
N MET A 407 1.05 16.89 -8.68
CA MET A 407 1.49 18.25 -9.03
C MET A 407 0.54 19.36 -8.54
N LEU A 408 -0.74 19.04 -8.30
CA LEU A 408 -1.73 19.98 -7.75
C LEU A 408 -1.62 20.14 -6.23
N ILE A 409 -1.36 19.04 -5.51
CA ILE A 409 -1.30 19.00 -4.04
C ILE A 409 0.01 18.33 -3.55
N PRO A 410 1.18 18.97 -3.74
CA PRO A 410 2.49 18.39 -3.42
C PRO A 410 2.81 18.33 -1.90
N PHE A 411 1.81 18.36 -1.03
CA PHE A 411 1.96 18.47 0.42
C PHE A 411 2.16 17.09 1.06
N PHE A 412 3.41 16.62 1.09
CA PHE A 412 3.77 15.25 1.47
C PHE A 412 3.10 14.73 2.76
N ASN A 413 3.30 15.41 3.90
CA ASN A 413 2.74 14.99 5.19
C ASN A 413 1.22 15.13 5.26
N ASP A 414 0.60 16.07 4.54
CA ASP A 414 -0.85 16.24 4.56
C ASP A 414 -1.51 15.08 3.80
N VAL A 415 -0.98 14.79 2.60
CA VAL A 415 -1.44 13.69 1.74
C VAL A 415 -1.26 12.36 2.45
N LEU A 416 -0.08 12.07 3.03
CA LEU A 416 0.11 10.85 3.82
C LEU A 416 -0.82 10.78 5.05
N GLY A 417 -1.06 11.92 5.73
CA GLY A 417 -1.98 11.99 6.86
C GLY A 417 -3.42 11.62 6.48
N VAL A 418 -3.92 12.14 5.35
CA VAL A 418 -5.25 11.81 4.80
C VAL A 418 -5.32 10.33 4.41
N ILE A 419 -4.34 9.80 3.68
CA ILE A 419 -4.31 8.38 3.26
C ILE A 419 -4.27 7.46 4.48
N GLY A 420 -3.36 7.71 5.43
CA GLY A 420 -3.21 6.95 6.66
C GLY A 420 -4.48 6.91 7.48
N ALA A 421 -5.16 8.05 7.64
CA ALA A 421 -6.46 8.10 8.32
C ALA A 421 -7.53 7.32 7.54
N MET A 422 -7.75 7.60 6.25
CA MET A 422 -8.78 6.91 5.45
C MET A 422 -8.57 5.38 5.40
N GLY A 423 -7.34 4.89 5.42
CA GLY A 423 -7.04 3.47 5.44
C GLY A 423 -7.16 2.81 6.84
N PHE A 424 -6.71 3.49 7.90
CA PHE A 424 -6.42 2.81 9.17
C PHE A 424 -7.64 2.22 9.88
N TRP A 425 -8.62 3.01 10.31
CA TRP A 425 -9.79 2.41 10.96
C TRP A 425 -10.51 1.40 10.07
N PRO A 426 -10.96 1.73 8.84
CA PRO A 426 -11.80 0.80 8.08
C PRO A 426 -11.03 -0.45 7.63
N LEU A 427 -9.84 -0.30 7.02
CA LEU A 427 -9.13 -1.41 6.38
C LEU A 427 -8.17 -2.15 7.34
N THR A 428 -7.52 -1.42 8.25
CA THR A 428 -6.58 -2.03 9.22
C THR A 428 -7.26 -2.50 10.50
N VAL A 429 -8.41 -1.95 10.90
CA VAL A 429 -9.06 -2.32 12.19
C VAL A 429 -10.45 -2.94 12.00
N TYR A 430 -11.42 -2.18 11.50
CA TYR A 430 -12.84 -2.53 11.44
C TYR A 430 -13.09 -3.82 10.66
N TYR A 431 -12.76 -3.85 9.36
CA TYR A 431 -13.03 -5.02 8.52
C TYR A 431 -12.31 -6.30 8.99
N PRO A 432 -11.02 -6.26 9.39
CA PRO A 432 -10.37 -7.39 10.06
C PRO A 432 -11.10 -7.89 11.31
N VAL A 433 -11.61 -6.98 12.16
CA VAL A 433 -12.34 -7.31 13.39
C VAL A 433 -13.70 -7.95 13.07
N GLU A 434 -14.48 -7.36 12.17
CA GLU A 434 -15.81 -7.84 11.78
C GLU A 434 -15.77 -9.20 11.08
N MET A 435 -14.83 -9.36 10.13
CA MET A 435 -14.59 -10.66 9.48
C MET A 435 -14.24 -11.73 10.51
N TYR A 436 -13.34 -11.40 11.45
CA TYR A 436 -12.92 -12.34 12.48
C TYR A 436 -14.05 -12.71 13.46
N ILE A 437 -14.86 -11.74 13.90
CA ILE A 437 -16.05 -11.96 14.73
C ILE A 437 -17.02 -12.89 14.02
N THR A 438 -17.32 -12.62 12.75
CA THR A 438 -18.27 -13.37 11.93
C THR A 438 -17.79 -14.80 11.66
N GLN A 439 -16.56 -14.95 11.17
CA GLN A 439 -15.96 -16.24 10.80
C GLN A 439 -15.73 -17.14 12.02
N ARG A 440 -15.31 -16.57 13.17
CA ARG A 440 -15.17 -17.32 14.43
C ARG A 440 -16.46 -17.42 15.24
N LYS A 441 -17.58 -16.89 14.73
CA LYS A 441 -18.91 -16.88 15.37
C LYS A 441 -18.85 -16.41 16.84
N ILE A 442 -18.08 -15.35 17.10
CA ILE A 442 -17.86 -14.85 18.46
C ILE A 442 -19.20 -14.32 19.01
N PRO A 443 -19.69 -14.80 20.17
CA PRO A 443 -20.96 -14.33 20.71
C PRO A 443 -20.91 -12.84 21.02
N LYS A 444 -21.93 -12.09 20.57
CA LYS A 444 -22.14 -10.69 20.94
C LYS A 444 -22.18 -10.56 22.46
N TRP A 445 -21.66 -9.45 22.98
CA TRP A 445 -21.50 -9.20 24.42
C TRP A 445 -20.58 -10.15 25.21
N SER A 446 -19.94 -11.14 24.56
CA SER A 446 -18.82 -11.85 25.19
C SER A 446 -17.67 -10.89 25.47
N ARG A 447 -16.86 -11.17 26.52
CA ARG A 447 -15.66 -10.37 26.85
C ARG A 447 -14.75 -10.14 25.64
N LYS A 448 -14.60 -11.15 24.77
CA LYS A 448 -13.79 -11.05 23.55
C LYS A 448 -14.41 -10.12 22.52
N TRP A 449 -15.72 -10.19 22.30
CA TRP A 449 -16.44 -9.27 21.42
C TRP A 449 -16.32 -7.83 21.92
N ILE A 450 -16.62 -7.57 23.20
CA ILE A 450 -16.56 -6.22 23.79
C ILE A 450 -15.15 -5.61 23.63
N LEU A 451 -14.07 -6.36 23.88
CA LEU A 451 -12.71 -5.85 23.73
C LEU A 451 -12.36 -5.52 22.26
N LEU A 452 -12.84 -6.30 21.29
CA LEU A 452 -12.63 -6.05 19.87
C LEU A 452 -13.37 -4.79 19.40
N GLU A 453 -14.63 -4.63 19.83
CA GLU A 453 -15.45 -3.46 19.50
C GLU A 453 -14.93 -2.17 20.15
N MET A 454 -14.54 -2.22 21.43
CA MET A 454 -13.92 -1.08 22.11
C MET A 454 -12.62 -0.63 21.44
N MET A 455 -11.78 -1.58 21.01
CA MET A 455 -10.57 -1.30 20.24
C MET A 455 -10.91 -0.64 18.89
N SER A 456 -11.89 -1.18 18.17
CA SER A 456 -12.38 -0.61 16.90
C SER A 456 -12.91 0.82 17.07
N ALA A 457 -13.78 1.05 18.05
CA ALA A 457 -14.37 2.37 18.33
C ALA A 457 -13.32 3.40 18.76
N PHE A 458 -12.31 3.02 19.55
CA PHE A 458 -11.20 3.92 19.88
C PHE A 458 -10.38 4.28 18.64
N CYS A 459 -10.06 3.30 17.79
CA CYS A 459 -9.32 3.54 16.54
C CYS A 459 -10.12 4.40 15.54
N PHE A 460 -11.46 4.32 15.55
CA PHE A 460 -12.33 5.21 14.77
C PHE A 460 -12.17 6.67 15.20
N ILE A 461 -12.24 6.96 16.51
CA ILE A 461 -12.10 8.33 17.04
C ILE A 461 -10.72 8.91 16.68
N VAL A 462 -9.64 8.13 16.87
CA VAL A 462 -8.28 8.50 16.48
C VAL A 462 -8.20 8.81 14.98
N THR A 463 -8.85 7.99 14.15
CA THR A 463 -8.89 8.16 12.69
C THR A 463 -9.64 9.41 12.25
N VAL A 464 -10.80 9.70 12.84
CA VAL A 464 -11.59 10.89 12.52
C VAL A 464 -10.80 12.16 12.89
N ALA A 465 -10.16 12.19 14.06
CA ALA A 465 -9.28 13.29 14.44
C ALA A 465 -8.12 13.48 13.45
N ALA A 466 -7.43 12.39 13.09
CA ALA A 466 -6.31 12.41 12.15
C ALA A 466 -6.70 12.89 10.75
N LEU A 467 -7.88 12.48 10.25
CA LEU A 467 -8.42 12.92 8.97
C LEU A 467 -8.70 14.43 8.98
N ILE A 468 -9.36 14.93 10.04
CA ILE A 468 -9.66 16.36 10.19
C ILE A 468 -8.37 17.18 10.22
N GLY A 469 -7.39 16.81 11.04
CA GLY A 469 -6.10 17.52 11.11
C GLY A 469 -5.38 17.58 9.77
N SER A 470 -5.35 16.46 9.05
CA SER A 470 -4.68 16.37 7.74
C SER A 470 -5.41 17.17 6.65
N VAL A 471 -6.75 17.13 6.60
CA VAL A 471 -7.55 17.95 5.67
C VAL A 471 -7.41 19.44 5.97
N VAL A 472 -7.37 19.84 7.25
CA VAL A 472 -7.11 21.23 7.64
C VAL A 472 -5.71 21.68 7.19
N GLY A 473 -4.70 20.81 7.30
CA GLY A 473 -3.36 21.02 6.73
C GLY A 473 -3.40 21.36 5.23
N ILE A 474 -4.03 20.50 4.41
CA ILE A 474 -4.20 20.76 2.97
C ILE A 474 -4.89 22.11 2.73
N LEU A 475 -5.97 22.42 3.44
CA LEU A 475 -6.74 23.65 3.26
C LEU A 475 -5.99 24.92 3.67
N ILE A 476 -5.05 24.83 4.62
CA ILE A 476 -4.16 25.94 5.00
C ILE A 476 -3.09 26.12 3.92
N ASN A 477 -2.41 25.03 3.53
CA ASN A 477 -1.33 25.06 2.55
C ASN A 477 -1.82 25.49 1.15
N LEU A 478 -3.02 25.08 0.73
CA LEU A 478 -3.65 25.53 -0.53
C LEU A 478 -3.91 27.04 -0.60
N LYS A 479 -4.10 27.74 0.54
CA LYS A 479 -4.30 29.20 0.53
C LYS A 479 -3.01 29.98 0.24
N GLN A 480 -1.85 29.35 0.47
CA GLN A 480 -0.53 29.95 0.26
C GLN A 480 0.12 29.45 -1.04
N TYR A 481 -0.24 28.25 -1.50
CA TYR A 481 0.35 27.61 -2.67
C TYR A 481 -0.19 28.17 -3.99
N LYS A 482 0.73 28.61 -4.86
CA LYS A 482 0.42 28.92 -6.25
C LYS A 482 0.47 27.63 -7.08
N THR A 483 -0.60 27.36 -7.82
CA THR A 483 -0.81 26.08 -8.51
C THR A 483 0.33 25.79 -9.50
N PHE A 484 0.80 24.53 -9.52
CA PHE A 484 1.94 24.06 -10.32
C PHE A 484 3.30 24.73 -10.06
N SER A 485 3.46 25.60 -9.05
CA SER A 485 4.78 26.12 -8.67
C SER A 485 5.33 25.43 -7.43
N LEU A 486 5.70 24.14 -7.56
CA LEU A 486 6.55 23.49 -6.57
C LEU A 486 7.99 23.99 -6.75
N SER A 487 8.35 25.07 -6.07
CA SER A 487 9.71 25.62 -6.02
C SER A 487 10.48 25.07 -4.82
N TYR A 488 11.77 24.79 -5.01
CA TYR A 488 12.69 24.32 -3.95
C TYR A 488 13.98 25.15 -3.85
#